data_AF-A0A0D6TB96-F1
#
_entry.id   AF-A0A0D6TB96-F1
#
_cell.length_a   1.000
_cell.length_b   1.000
_cell.length_c   1.000
_cell.angle_alpha   90.00
_cell.angle_beta   90.00
_cell.angle_gamma   90.00
#
_symmetry.space_group_name_H-M   'P 1'
#
loop_
_entity.id
_entity.type
_entity.pdbx_description
1 polymer ?
#
loop_
_entity_poly.entity_id
_entity_poly.type
_entity_poly.pdbx_seq_one_letter_code
_entity_poly.pdbx_strand_id
1 'polypeptide(L)'
;MKDKDTAEFQDMLAALRMLGADPAPGASVGRAMARMQTTGTADRPSWAALQRLERENELLIDHAEMLACALGACPNCWGTLEDCEECGGVGRPGAFNPDRTCFDHFVLPVIIRVLGHGPTETSGA
;
A
#
# COMPACT_ATOMS: atom_id res chain seq x y z
N MET A 1 9.88 -45.92 -7.59
CA MET A 1 10.32 -44.50 -7.47
C MET A 1 9.26 -43.65 -6.77
N LYS A 2 7.96 -43.81 -7.07
CA LYS A 2 6.85 -43.12 -6.37
C LYS A 2 6.73 -43.42 -4.86
N ASP A 3 7.16 -44.60 -4.40
CA ASP A 3 6.96 -45.02 -3.01
C ASP A 3 7.90 -44.31 -2.02
N LYS A 4 9.11 -43.94 -2.48
CA LYS A 4 10.11 -43.27 -1.65
C LYS A 4 9.72 -41.81 -1.39
N ASP A 5 9.24 -41.12 -2.42
CA ASP A 5 8.77 -39.74 -2.33
C ASP A 5 7.56 -39.61 -1.39
N THR A 6 6.71 -40.65 -1.36
CA THR A 6 5.55 -40.70 -0.47
C THR A 6 5.98 -40.91 0.98
N ALA A 7 6.99 -41.74 1.23
CA ALA A 7 7.50 -41.99 2.58
C ALA A 7 8.20 -40.74 3.16
N GLU A 8 9.06 -40.08 2.37
CA GLU A 8 9.74 -38.85 2.79
C GLU A 8 8.75 -37.72 3.11
N PHE A 9 7.64 -37.65 2.37
CA PHE A 9 6.58 -36.69 2.64
C PHE A 9 5.81 -37.00 3.94
N GLN A 10 5.58 -38.28 4.25
CA GLN A 10 4.93 -38.68 5.51
C GLN A 10 5.82 -38.40 6.72
N ASP A 11 7.14 -38.61 6.61
CA ASP A 11 8.09 -38.33 7.67
C ASP A 11 8.20 -36.83 7.97
N MET A 12 8.19 -35.99 6.93
CA MET A 12 8.14 -34.54 7.08
C MET A 12 6.86 -34.06 7.78
N LEU A 13 5.71 -34.65 7.44
CA LEU A 13 4.43 -34.34 8.09
C LEU A 13 4.41 -34.78 9.57
N ALA A 14 5.05 -35.91 9.90
CA ALA A 14 5.19 -36.37 11.27
C ALA A 14 6.08 -35.44 12.10
N ALA A 15 7.19 -34.96 11.53
CA ALA A 15 8.09 -34.00 12.19
C ALA A 15 7.39 -32.67 12.52
N LEU A 16 6.53 -32.16 11.62
CA LEU A 16 5.75 -30.95 11.84
C LEU A 16 4.73 -31.10 12.99
N ARG A 17 4.08 -32.28 13.11
CA ARG A 17 3.14 -32.56 14.22
C ARG A 17 3.82 -32.54 15.59
N MET A 18 5.06 -33.02 15.68
CA MET A 18 5.82 -33.01 16.93
C MET A 18 6.18 -31.59 17.41
N LEU A 19 6.15 -30.60 16.51
CA LEU A 19 6.39 -29.18 16.81
C LEU A 19 5.09 -28.42 17.19
N GLY A 20 3.97 -29.13 17.41
CA GLY A 20 2.69 -28.53 17.79
C GLY A 20 1.91 -27.91 16.62
N ALA A 21 2.35 -28.13 15.38
CA ALA A 21 1.54 -27.81 14.21
C ALA A 21 0.54 -28.95 14.00
N ASP A 22 -0.64 -28.85 14.62
CA ASP A 22 -1.78 -29.68 14.26
C ASP A 22 -2.40 -29.15 12.95
N PRO A 23 -2.29 -29.85 11.80
CA PRO A 23 -3.12 -29.55 10.66
C PRO A 23 -4.53 -30.07 10.95
N ALA A 24 -5.34 -29.30 11.66
CA ALA A 24 -6.75 -29.59 11.81
C ALA A 24 -7.37 -29.86 10.41
N PRO A 25 -7.98 -31.03 10.18
CA PRO A 25 -8.50 -31.35 8.86
C PRO A 25 -9.71 -30.46 8.55
N GLY A 26 -9.60 -29.66 7.49
CA GLY A 26 -10.76 -29.23 6.69
C GLY A 26 -11.36 -27.85 6.98
N ALA A 27 -11.05 -27.16 8.09
CA ALA A 27 -11.74 -25.89 8.40
C ALA A 27 -11.11 -24.64 7.77
N SER A 28 -9.79 -24.63 7.50
CA SER A 28 -9.07 -23.47 6.93
C SER A 28 -8.80 -23.64 5.44
N VAL A 29 -8.32 -24.82 5.03
CA VAL A 29 -8.00 -25.12 3.62
C VAL A 29 -9.27 -25.18 2.76
N GLY A 30 -10.37 -25.75 3.28
CA GLY A 30 -11.64 -25.81 2.57
C GLY A 30 -12.24 -24.43 2.31
N ARG A 31 -12.12 -23.48 3.27
CA ARG A 31 -12.57 -22.09 3.07
C ARG A 31 -11.63 -21.29 2.19
N ALA A 32 -10.31 -21.52 2.28
CA ALA A 32 -9.34 -20.89 1.39
C ALA A 32 -9.52 -21.38 -0.06
N MET A 33 -9.72 -22.69 -0.27
CA MET A 33 -10.00 -23.27 -1.58
C MET A 33 -11.38 -22.90 -2.10
N ALA A 34 -12.41 -22.83 -1.24
CA ALA A 34 -13.73 -22.34 -1.64
C ALA A 34 -13.68 -20.86 -2.07
N ARG A 35 -12.93 -19.99 -1.37
CA ARG A 35 -12.70 -18.61 -1.82
C ARG A 35 -11.94 -18.54 -3.15
N MET A 36 -11.02 -19.47 -3.41
CA MET A 36 -10.32 -19.58 -4.70
C MET A 36 -11.23 -20.12 -5.83
N GLN A 37 -12.25 -20.92 -5.51
CA GLN A 37 -13.16 -21.52 -6.51
C GLN A 37 -14.39 -20.64 -6.79
N THR A 38 -14.85 -19.83 -5.84
CA THR A 38 -15.97 -18.89 -6.04
C THR A 38 -15.63 -17.69 -6.91
N THR A 39 -14.35 -17.45 -7.20
CA THR A 39 -13.89 -16.45 -8.19
C THR A 39 -13.76 -17.04 -9.60
N GLY A 40 -14.33 -18.23 -9.85
CA GLY A 40 -14.25 -19.01 -11.09
C GLY A 40 -14.96 -18.44 -12.32
N THR A 41 -15.39 -17.18 -12.31
CA THR A 41 -15.57 -16.38 -13.52
C THR A 41 -14.41 -15.41 -13.59
N ALA A 42 -13.23 -15.93 -13.95
CA ALA A 42 -12.01 -15.16 -14.05
C ALA A 42 -12.16 -14.11 -15.16
N ASP A 43 -12.56 -12.90 -14.80
CA ASP A 43 -12.17 -11.69 -15.52
C ASP A 43 -10.67 -11.50 -15.27
N ARG A 44 -9.86 -12.39 -15.85
CA ARG A 44 -8.42 -12.27 -15.78
C ARG A 44 -8.09 -11.01 -16.58
N PRO A 45 -7.54 -9.96 -15.95
CA PRO A 45 -7.28 -8.72 -16.64
C PRO A 45 -6.41 -9.01 -17.86
N SER A 46 -6.81 -8.42 -18.99
CA SER A 46 -6.00 -8.51 -20.20
C SER A 46 -4.62 -7.93 -19.91
N TRP A 47 -3.61 -8.36 -20.69
CA TRP A 47 -2.26 -7.82 -20.54
C TRP A 47 -2.23 -6.29 -20.71
N ALA A 48 -3.04 -5.77 -21.65
CA ALA A 48 -3.20 -4.32 -21.82
C ALA A 48 -3.81 -3.63 -20.59
N ALA A 49 -4.74 -4.28 -19.88
CA ALA A 49 -5.29 -3.75 -18.63
C ALA A 49 -4.24 -3.73 -17.52
N LEU A 50 -3.41 -4.78 -17.40
CA LEU A 50 -2.30 -4.83 -16.45
C LEU A 50 -1.28 -3.72 -16.70
N GLN A 51 -0.84 -3.55 -17.93
CA GLN A 51 0.11 -2.48 -18.29
C GLN A 51 -0.42 -1.08 -18.02
N ARG A 52 -1.73 -0.87 -18.24
CA ARG A 52 -2.37 0.40 -17.92
C ARG A 52 -2.33 0.65 -16.41
N LEU A 53 -2.68 -0.36 -15.61
CA LEU A 53 -2.66 -0.26 -14.15
C LEU A 53 -1.24 -0.04 -13.62
N GLU A 54 -0.23 -0.69 -14.20
CA GLU A 54 1.18 -0.47 -13.85
C GLU A 54 1.56 1.00 -14.08
N ARG A 55 1.23 1.56 -15.25
CA ARG A 55 1.49 2.98 -15.54
C ARG A 55 0.74 3.94 -14.61
N GLU A 56 -0.53 3.63 -14.30
CA GLU A 56 -1.31 4.43 -13.36
C GLU A 56 -0.72 4.35 -11.94
N ASN A 57 -0.21 3.19 -11.54
CA ASN A 57 0.42 2.99 -10.25
C ASN A 57 1.74 3.75 -10.14
N GLU A 58 2.59 3.68 -11.17
CA GLU A 58 3.84 4.46 -11.28
C GLU A 58 3.57 5.95 -11.14
N LEU A 59 2.58 6.48 -11.88
CA LEU A 59 2.20 7.89 -11.80
C LEU A 59 1.73 8.29 -10.39
N LEU A 60 0.96 7.42 -9.71
CA LEU A 60 0.47 7.68 -8.37
C LEU A 60 1.60 7.65 -7.32
N ILE A 61 2.56 6.74 -7.48
CA ILE A 61 3.76 6.68 -6.64
C ILE A 61 4.55 7.97 -6.79
N ASP A 62 4.89 8.35 -8.03
CA ASP A 62 5.65 9.58 -8.30
C ASP A 62 4.96 10.82 -7.72
N HIS A 63 3.64 10.93 -7.87
CA HIS A 63 2.87 12.03 -7.29
C HIS A 63 2.87 12.02 -5.76
N ALA A 64 2.74 10.86 -5.14
CA ALA A 64 2.77 10.74 -3.68
C ALA A 64 4.14 11.15 -3.13
N GLU A 65 5.23 10.71 -3.76
CA GLU A 65 6.59 11.08 -3.37
C GLU A 65 6.84 12.59 -3.50
N MET A 66 6.48 13.18 -4.64
CA MET A 66 6.63 14.62 -4.84
C MET A 66 5.77 15.44 -3.87
N LEU A 67 4.56 14.97 -3.56
CA LEU A 67 3.69 15.65 -2.59
C LEU A 67 4.27 15.54 -1.18
N ALA A 68 4.86 14.40 -0.80
CA ALA A 68 5.55 14.28 0.47
C ALA A 68 6.71 15.29 0.57
N CYS A 69 7.51 15.45 -0.49
CA CYS A 69 8.54 16.48 -0.57
C CYS A 69 7.96 17.90 -0.46
N ALA A 70 6.85 18.19 -1.14
CA ALA A 70 6.16 19.48 -1.09
C ALA A 70 5.63 19.83 0.31
N LEU A 71 5.32 18.82 1.12
CA LEU A 71 4.78 18.97 2.47
C LEU A 71 5.86 18.83 3.55
N GLY A 72 7.08 18.45 3.20
CA GLY A 72 8.11 18.08 4.18
C GLY A 72 7.71 16.85 5.01
N ALA A 73 7.08 15.85 4.37
CA ALA A 73 6.73 14.56 4.96
C ALA A 73 7.73 13.46 4.50
N CYS A 74 7.76 12.33 5.20
CA CYS A 74 8.45 11.13 4.74
C CYS A 74 7.64 10.50 3.59
N PRO A 75 8.23 10.28 2.40
CA PRO A 75 7.52 9.72 1.26
C PRO A 75 7.06 8.27 1.50
N ASN A 76 7.80 7.52 2.32
CA ASN A 76 7.51 6.12 2.60
C ASN A 76 6.34 5.92 3.59
N CYS A 77 6.33 6.63 4.72
CA CYS A 77 5.36 6.35 5.79
C CYS A 77 4.38 7.48 6.12
N TRP A 78 4.65 8.72 5.68
CA TRP A 78 3.83 9.90 6.02
C TRP A 78 3.61 10.11 7.54
N GLY A 79 4.49 9.54 8.38
CA GLY A 79 4.40 9.56 9.84
C GLY A 79 3.37 8.61 10.44
N THR A 80 2.84 7.65 9.65
CA THR A 80 1.86 6.65 10.12
C THR A 80 2.49 5.37 10.68
N LEU A 81 3.77 5.15 10.42
CA LEU A 81 4.54 3.99 10.92
C LEU A 81 5.57 4.48 11.94
N GLU A 82 5.41 4.07 13.21
CA GLU A 82 6.27 4.52 14.32
C GLU A 82 7.74 4.06 14.17
N ASP A 83 7.97 2.95 13.49
CA ASP A 83 9.26 2.30 13.29
C ASP A 83 9.79 2.40 11.85
N CYS A 84 9.33 3.40 11.09
CA CYS A 84 9.76 3.59 9.70
C CYS A 84 11.29 3.67 9.58
N GLU A 85 11.88 2.80 8.75
CA GLU A 85 13.34 2.71 8.56
C GLU A 85 13.97 3.99 8.00
N GLU A 86 13.19 4.85 7.32
CA GLU A 86 13.70 6.09 6.73
C GLU A 86 13.69 7.27 7.71
N CYS A 87 12.64 7.40 8.53
CA CYS A 87 12.42 8.60 9.35
C CYS A 87 12.26 8.33 10.84
N GLY A 88 12.28 7.07 11.29
CA GLY A 88 12.01 6.72 12.69
C GLY A 88 10.64 7.22 13.19
N GLY A 89 9.64 7.18 12.32
CA GLY A 89 8.24 7.54 12.62
C GLY A 89 7.91 9.03 12.75
N VAL A 90 8.87 9.96 12.65
CA VAL A 90 8.55 11.40 12.76
C VAL A 90 7.94 12.02 11.50
N GLY A 91 7.92 11.30 10.38
CA GLY A 91 7.74 11.81 9.02
C GLY A 91 6.36 12.32 8.60
N ARG A 92 5.60 12.91 9.52
CA ARG A 92 4.33 13.60 9.23
C ARG A 92 4.55 14.87 8.38
N PRO A 93 3.53 15.40 7.69
CA PRO A 93 3.63 16.70 7.02
C PRO A 93 4.16 17.81 7.94
N GLY A 94 5.15 18.55 7.45
CA GLY A 94 5.87 19.59 8.19
C GLY A 94 6.97 19.09 9.13
N ALA A 95 7.30 17.80 9.15
CA ALA A 95 8.41 17.26 9.94
C ALA A 95 9.78 17.67 9.39
N PHE A 96 9.88 17.88 8.08
CA PHE A 96 11.08 18.29 7.36
C PHE A 96 10.86 19.62 6.64
N ASN A 97 11.94 20.23 6.17
CA ASN A 97 11.84 21.43 5.35
C ASN A 97 11.25 21.06 3.97
N PRO A 98 10.12 21.66 3.56
CA PRO A 98 9.54 21.38 2.25
C PRO A 98 10.50 21.69 1.10
N ASP A 99 10.51 20.83 0.08
CA ASP A 99 11.20 21.17 -1.17
C ASP A 99 10.48 22.32 -1.86
N ARG A 100 11.23 23.35 -2.24
CA ARG A 100 10.65 24.58 -2.78
C ARG A 100 9.96 24.35 -4.12
N THR A 101 10.54 23.53 -4.98
CA THR A 101 10.01 23.28 -6.33
C THR A 101 8.71 22.50 -6.24
N CYS A 102 8.67 21.46 -5.41
CA CYS A 102 7.47 20.67 -5.16
C CYS A 102 6.38 21.51 -4.47
N PHE A 103 6.76 22.35 -3.49
CA PHE A 103 5.83 23.27 -2.82
C PHE A 103 5.17 24.25 -3.79
N ASP A 104 5.97 24.90 -4.65
CA ASP A 104 5.47 25.87 -5.63
C ASP A 104 4.55 25.21 -6.67
N HIS A 105 4.76 23.92 -6.97
CA HIS A 105 3.93 23.14 -7.89
C HIS A 105 2.61 22.68 -7.26
N PHE A 106 2.63 22.10 -6.07
CA PHE A 106 1.47 21.42 -5.47
C PHE A 106 0.70 22.26 -4.44
N VAL A 107 1.41 23.03 -3.61
CA VAL A 107 0.84 23.66 -2.41
C VAL A 107 0.52 25.12 -2.63
N LEU A 108 1.46 25.88 -3.22
CA LEU A 108 1.31 27.32 -3.43
C LEU A 108 0.05 27.70 -4.23
N PRO A 109 -0.34 27.00 -5.32
CA PRO A 109 -1.56 27.34 -6.06
C PRO A 109 -2.82 27.22 -5.20
N VAL A 110 -2.86 26.24 -4.29
CA VAL A 110 -3.98 26.02 -3.37
C VAL A 110 -4.02 27.12 -2.31
N ILE A 111 -2.87 27.47 -1.73
CA ILE A 111 -2.78 28.57 -0.75
C ILE A 111 -3.26 29.88 -1.37
N ILE A 112 -2.79 30.21 -2.58
CA ILE A 112 -3.23 31.41 -3.31
C ILE A 112 -4.74 31.41 -3.51
N ARG A 113 -5.33 30.27 -3.88
CA ARG A 113 -6.79 30.15 -4.05
C ARG A 113 -7.55 30.30 -2.73
N VAL A 114 -7.10 29.66 -1.66
CA VAL A 114 -7.83 29.63 -0.38
C VAL A 114 -7.67 30.94 0.39
N LEU A 115 -6.48 31.53 0.42
CA LEU A 115 -6.19 32.75 1.17
C LEU A 115 -6.31 34.03 0.34
N GLY A 116 -6.15 33.95 -0.98
CA GLY A 116 -6.29 35.10 -1.90
C GLY A 116 -7.74 35.52 -2.15
N HIS A 117 -8.72 34.72 -1.73
CA HIS A 117 -10.14 35.07 -1.70
C HIS A 117 -10.61 35.41 -0.27
N GLY A 118 -9.92 36.36 0.39
CA GLY A 118 -10.42 36.91 1.67
C GLY A 118 -11.87 37.43 1.54
N PRO A 119 -12.64 37.51 2.64
CA PRO A 119 -14.05 37.90 2.61
C PRO A 119 -14.19 39.38 2.24
N THR A 120 -14.14 39.70 0.95
CA THR A 120 -14.68 40.93 0.39
C THR A 120 -16.13 40.65 0.03
N GLU A 121 -17.06 41.00 0.93
CA GLU A 121 -18.48 41.37 0.69
C GLU A 121 -19.33 41.04 1.93
N THR A 122 -19.34 41.96 2.89
CA THR A 122 -20.50 42.24 3.78
C THR A 122 -20.23 43.55 4.53
N SER A 123 -20.25 44.66 3.80
CA SER A 123 -20.51 45.98 4.38
C SER A 123 -21.31 46.76 3.35
N GLY A 124 -22.63 46.78 3.57
CA GLY A 124 -23.62 47.29 2.63
C GLY A 124 -25.02 47.10 3.18
N ALA A 125 -25.27 47.70 4.36
CA ALA A 125 -26.59 48.12 4.83
C ALA A 125 -26.41 49.12 5.98
#